data_AF-A0A524D513-F1
#
_entry.id   AF-A0A524D513-F1
#
_cell.length_a   1.000
_cell.length_b   1.000
_cell.length_c   1.000
_cell.angle_alpha   90.00
_cell.angle_beta   90.00
_cell.angle_gamma   90.00
#
_symmetry.space_group_name_H-M   'P 1'
#
loop_
_entity.id
_entity.type
_entity.pdbx_description
1 polymer ?
#
loop_
_entity_poly.entity_id
_entity_poly.type
_entity_poly.pdbx_seq_one_letter_code
_entity_poly.pdbx_strand_id
1 'polypeptide(L)'
;MESEEPPENEQKDTRPEARPFNPLVNYVYYLMVVAVALAVQWLFGYPAVIALMMYFVIVLVRETRHIIRTYDYSFARKAAVINLIYSLTFFIILSVNGIAIAQGYGAVIWPDFADLTSWSPLFIMGGIFGVANIKRMYGP
;
A
#
# COMPACT_ATOMS: atom_id res chain seq x y z
N MET A 1 18.50 -0.62 -50.78
CA MET A 1 17.23 -0.06 -50.31
C MET A 1 16.58 -1.15 -49.50
N GLU A 2 16.74 -1.12 -48.18
CA GLU A 2 16.18 -2.08 -47.21
C GLU A 2 16.76 -1.64 -45.86
N SER A 3 16.03 -1.42 -44.78
CA SER A 3 14.59 -1.25 -44.53
C SER A 3 14.61 -0.53 -43.18
N GLU A 4 14.25 0.75 -43.15
CA GLU A 4 14.09 1.48 -41.89
C GLU A 4 12.85 0.90 -41.21
N GLU A 5 13.08 0.04 -40.21
CA GLU A 5 12.03 -0.35 -39.28
C GLU A 5 11.49 0.94 -38.63
N PRO A 6 10.16 1.18 -38.66
CA PRO A 6 9.60 2.36 -38.04
C PRO A 6 9.91 2.31 -36.53
N PRO A 7 10.30 3.43 -35.90
CA PRO A 7 10.61 3.44 -34.48
C PRO A 7 9.38 2.93 -33.72
N GLU A 8 9.62 1.99 -32.82
CA GLU A 8 8.63 1.54 -31.83
C GLU A 8 7.88 2.76 -31.32
N ASN A 9 6.55 2.73 -31.41
CA ASN A 9 5.65 3.74 -30.88
C ASN A 9 6.01 3.99 -29.41
N GLU A 10 6.87 4.98 -29.15
CA GLU A 10 7.05 5.57 -27.83
C GLU A 10 5.69 6.20 -27.48
N GLN A 11 4.83 5.45 -26.78
CA GLN A 11 3.67 6.01 -26.12
C GLN A 11 4.18 7.15 -25.24
N LYS A 12 4.00 8.39 -25.72
CA LYS A 12 4.45 9.58 -25.01
C LYS A 12 3.88 9.53 -23.62
N ASP A 13 4.78 9.47 -22.65
CA ASP A 13 4.51 9.50 -21.21
C ASP A 13 3.94 10.88 -20.85
N THR A 14 2.70 11.14 -21.25
CA THR A 14 2.06 12.44 -21.09
C THR A 14 1.59 12.54 -19.65
N ARG A 15 2.27 13.41 -18.90
CA ARG A 15 1.87 13.74 -17.53
C ARG A 15 0.48 14.38 -17.60
N PRO A 16 -0.56 13.78 -16.99
CA PRO A 16 -1.89 14.37 -16.97
C PRO A 16 -1.88 15.68 -16.17
N GLU A 17 -2.82 16.58 -16.48
CA GLU A 17 -2.99 17.82 -15.72
C GLU A 17 -3.29 17.49 -14.25
N ALA A 18 -2.54 18.12 -13.35
CA ALA A 18 -2.67 17.88 -11.92
C ALA A 18 -4.06 18.31 -11.45
N ARG A 19 -4.88 17.33 -11.05
CA ARG A 19 -6.20 17.60 -10.49
C ARG A 19 -6.05 18.17 -9.06
N PRO A 20 -6.81 19.21 -8.70
CA PRO A 20 -6.84 19.68 -7.32
C PRO A 20 -7.39 18.55 -6.44
N PHE A 21 -6.63 18.16 -5.42
CA PHE A 21 -7.03 17.12 -4.48
C PHE A 21 -6.83 17.61 -3.05
N ASN A 22 -7.78 17.28 -2.16
CA ASN A 22 -7.66 17.57 -0.74
C ASN A 22 -7.05 16.35 -0.01
N PRO A 23 -5.79 16.42 0.45
CA PRO A 23 -5.15 15.30 1.14
C PRO A 23 -5.73 15.07 2.54
N LEU A 24 -6.34 16.08 3.18
CA LEU A 24 -6.82 15.99 4.57
C LEU A 24 -7.89 14.92 4.77
N VAL A 25 -8.85 14.82 3.84
CA VAL A 25 -9.91 13.80 3.91
C VAL A 25 -9.31 12.40 3.91
N ASN A 26 -8.25 12.22 3.12
CA ASN A 26 -7.51 10.98 3.06
C ASN A 26 -6.81 10.70 4.40
N TYR A 27 -6.08 11.67 4.94
CA TYR A 27 -5.40 11.50 6.24
C TYR A 27 -6.37 11.15 7.38
N VAL A 28 -7.55 11.78 7.43
CA VAL A 28 -8.57 11.47 8.45
C VAL A 28 -9.06 10.03 8.30
N TYR A 29 -9.34 9.57 7.07
CA TYR A 29 -9.70 8.17 6.82
C TYR A 29 -8.63 7.19 7.29
N TYR A 30 -7.36 7.42 6.98
CA TYR A 30 -6.26 6.54 7.42
C TYR A 30 -6.09 6.54 8.93
N LEU A 31 -6.19 7.71 9.56
CA LEU A 31 -6.14 7.82 11.01
C LEU A 31 -7.25 6.99 11.67
N MET A 32 -8.47 7.05 11.13
CA MET A 32 -9.58 6.23 11.62
C MET A 32 -9.31 4.74 11.47
N VAL A 33 -8.80 4.28 10.32
CA VAL A 33 -8.48 2.87 10.11
C VAL A 33 -7.38 2.38 11.05
N VAL A 34 -6.33 3.19 11.28
CA VAL A 34 -5.26 2.84 12.23
C VAL A 34 -5.80 2.79 13.66
N ALA A 35 -6.65 3.75 14.06
CA ALA A 35 -7.30 3.73 15.37
C ALA A 35 -8.17 2.49 15.56
N VAL A 36 -8.93 2.08 14.53
CA VAL A 36 -9.71 0.84 14.53
C VAL A 36 -8.79 -0.38 14.64
N ALA A 37 -7.65 -0.41 13.93
CA ALA A 37 -6.70 -1.51 14.02
C ALA A 37 -6.14 -1.66 15.45
N LEU A 38 -5.83 -0.55 16.13
CA LEU A 38 -5.40 -0.54 17.53
C LEU A 38 -6.51 -1.03 18.47
N ALA A 39 -7.75 -0.61 18.27
CA ALA A 39 -8.89 -1.09 19.04
C ALA A 39 -9.12 -2.60 18.84
N VAL A 40 -9.03 -3.08 17.61
CA VAL A 40 -9.13 -4.51 17.26
C VAL A 40 -7.98 -5.30 17.89
N GLN A 41 -6.76 -4.76 17.86
CA GLN A 41 -5.61 -5.36 18.52
C GLN A 41 -5.85 -5.53 20.02
N TRP A 42 -6.37 -4.50 20.68
CA TRP A 42 -6.63 -4.51 22.12
C TRP A 42 -7.73 -5.51 22.51
N LEU A 43 -8.79 -5.63 21.69
CA LEU A 43 -9.94 -6.50 21.97
C LEU A 43 -9.71 -7.97 21.58
N PHE A 44 -9.04 -8.22 20.46
CA PHE A 44 -8.99 -9.53 19.80
C PHE A 44 -7.58 -10.02 19.46
N GLY A 45 -6.56 -9.21 19.75
CA GLY A 45 -5.15 -9.55 19.50
C GLY A 45 -4.73 -9.45 18.03
N TYR A 46 -3.48 -9.84 17.77
CA TYR A 46 -2.86 -9.75 16.45
C TYR A 46 -3.56 -10.55 15.33
N PRO A 47 -4.14 -11.75 15.55
CA PRO A 47 -4.83 -12.47 14.49
C PRO A 47 -5.96 -11.66 13.84
N ALA A 48 -6.73 -10.91 14.64
CA ALA A 48 -7.79 -10.06 14.11
C ALA A 48 -7.25 -8.85 13.33
N VAL A 49 -6.14 -8.26 13.78
CA VAL A 49 -5.46 -7.18 13.05
C VAL A 49 -4.91 -7.67 11.72
N ILE A 50 -4.31 -8.86 11.67
CA ILE A 50 -3.82 -9.49 10.44
C ILE A 50 -4.98 -9.66 9.45
N ALA A 51 -6.12 -10.20 9.90
CA ALA A 51 -7.31 -10.36 9.05
C ALA A 51 -7.82 -9.01 8.51
N LEU A 52 -7.89 -7.99 9.36
CA LEU A 52 -8.28 -6.64 8.98
C LEU A 52 -7.30 -6.05 7.94
N MET A 53 -6.00 -6.14 8.19
CA MET A 53 -4.98 -5.62 7.27
C MET A 53 -4.90 -6.40 5.97
N MET A 54 -5.20 -7.70 5.98
CA MET A 54 -5.28 -8.53 4.78
C MET A 54 -6.37 -8.02 3.82
N TYR A 55 -7.54 -7.61 4.32
CA TYR A 55 -8.58 -6.98 3.50
C TYR A 55 -8.02 -5.75 2.77
N PHE A 56 -7.29 -4.89 3.49
CA PHE A 56 -6.68 -3.69 2.95
C PHE A 56 -5.56 -3.97 1.93
N VAL A 57 -4.74 -5.00 2.16
CA VAL A 57 -3.74 -5.48 1.19
C VAL A 57 -4.40 -6.00 -0.07
N ILE A 58 -5.52 -6.74 0.02
CA ILE A 58 -6.28 -7.21 -1.15
C ILE A 58 -6.80 -6.02 -1.95
N VAL A 59 -7.36 -5.01 -1.28
CA VAL A 59 -7.77 -3.75 -1.93
C VAL A 59 -6.57 -3.12 -2.63
N LEU A 60 -5.43 -2.97 -1.95
CA LEU A 60 -4.22 -2.39 -2.51
C LEU A 60 -3.76 -3.12 -3.78
N VAL A 61 -3.70 -4.45 -3.75
CA VAL A 61 -3.34 -5.27 -4.93
C VAL A 61 -4.28 -5.00 -6.09
N ARG A 62 -5.60 -4.96 -5.84
CA ARG A 62 -6.61 -4.69 -6.86
C ARG A 62 -6.42 -3.31 -7.48
N GLU A 63 -6.24 -2.28 -6.64
CA GLU A 63 -6.05 -0.90 -7.10
C GLU A 63 -4.74 -0.73 -7.87
N THR A 64 -3.64 -1.30 -7.39
CA THR A 64 -2.35 -1.28 -8.09
C THR A 64 -2.46 -1.98 -9.45
N ARG A 65 -3.15 -3.12 -9.54
CA ARG A 65 -3.38 -3.81 -10.81
C ARG A 65 -4.22 -2.96 -11.78
N HIS A 66 -5.21 -2.24 -11.28
CA HIS A 66 -6.01 -1.31 -12.09
C HIS A 66 -5.14 -0.17 -12.63
N ILE A 67 -4.29 0.44 -11.80
CA ILE A 67 -3.37 1.51 -12.22
C ILE A 67 -2.42 1.02 -13.31
N ILE A 68 -1.77 -0.13 -13.11
CA ILE A 68 -0.83 -0.70 -14.08
C ILE A 68 -1.47 -0.90 -15.46
N ARG A 69 -2.75 -1.26 -15.49
CA ARG A 69 -3.49 -1.54 -16.73
C ARG A 69 -4.11 -0.32 -17.40
N THR A 70 -4.43 0.72 -16.64
CA THR A 70 -5.30 1.81 -17.11
C THR A 70 -4.55 3.14 -17.25
N TYR A 71 -3.40 3.29 -16.58
CA TYR A 71 -2.69 4.57 -16.52
C TYR A 71 -1.55 4.54 -17.53
N ASP A 72 -1.53 5.52 -18.42
CA ASP A 72 -0.44 5.66 -19.40
C ASP A 72 0.84 6.15 -18.72
N TYR A 73 0.70 7.00 -17.70
CA TYR A 73 1.83 7.64 -17.02
C TYR A 73 2.72 6.62 -16.27
N SER A 74 3.97 6.45 -16.71
CA SER A 74 4.88 5.39 -16.24
C SER A 74 5.25 5.55 -14.77
N PHE A 75 5.42 6.79 -14.31
CA PHE A 75 5.71 7.09 -12.91
C PHE A 75 4.56 6.66 -11.99
N ALA A 76 3.30 6.90 -12.37
CA ALA A 76 2.14 6.48 -11.58
C ALA A 76 2.11 4.95 -11.40
N ARG A 77 2.40 4.20 -12.46
CA ARG A 77 2.48 2.72 -12.43
C ARG A 77 3.61 2.25 -11.50
N LYS A 78 4.82 2.78 -11.66
CA LYS A 78 5.98 2.44 -10.81
C LYS A 78 5.73 2.78 -9.34
N ALA A 79 5.21 3.97 -9.07
CA ALA A 79 4.89 4.41 -7.72
C ALA A 79 3.82 3.52 -7.06
N ALA A 80 2.81 3.07 -7.81
CA ALA A 80 1.79 2.16 -7.28
C ALA A 80 2.39 0.79 -6.90
N VAL A 81 3.34 0.27 -7.69
CA VAL A 81 4.06 -0.97 -7.38
C VAL A 81 4.93 -0.82 -6.14
N ILE A 82 5.66 0.30 -6.00
CA ILE A 82 6.49 0.58 -4.82
C ILE A 82 5.63 0.62 -3.56
N ASN A 83 4.47 1.30 -3.60
CA ASN A 83 3.53 1.35 -2.47
C ASN A 83 2.99 -0.04 -2.10
N LEU A 84 2.74 -0.90 -3.09
CA LEU A 84 2.32 -2.29 -2.86
C LEU A 84 3.43 -3.10 -2.18
N ILE A 85 4.66 -3.07 -2.70
CA ILE A 85 5.80 -3.79 -2.12
C ILE A 85 6.05 -3.31 -0.68
N TYR A 86 6.05 -1.99 -0.47
CA TYR A 86 6.18 -1.39 0.85
C TYR A 86 5.15 -1.95 1.83
N SER A 87 3.87 -1.94 1.46
CA SER A 87 2.79 -2.44 2.32
C SER A 87 2.87 -3.95 2.56
N LEU A 88 3.24 -4.73 1.54
CA LEU A 88 3.42 -6.17 1.67
C LEU A 88 4.55 -6.53 2.65
N THR A 89 5.66 -5.79 2.62
CA THR A 89 6.76 -5.98 3.58
C THR A 89 6.26 -5.81 5.02
N PHE A 90 5.52 -4.74 5.32
CA PHE A 90 4.97 -4.53 6.65
C PHE A 90 3.85 -5.51 7.01
N PHE A 91 3.09 -5.99 6.03
CA PHE A 91 2.11 -7.05 6.26
C PHE A 91 2.78 -8.38 6.63
N ILE A 92 3.92 -8.72 6.01
CA ILE A 92 4.70 -9.90 6.38
C ILE A 92 5.24 -9.74 7.81
N ILE A 93 5.80 -8.58 8.14
CA ILE A 93 6.28 -8.28 9.51
C ILE A 93 5.14 -8.44 10.53
N LEU A 94 3.98 -7.83 10.26
CA LEU A 94 2.79 -7.96 11.11
C LEU A 94 2.37 -9.42 11.26
N SER A 95 2.32 -10.18 10.17
CA SER A 95 1.83 -11.55 10.18
C SER A 95 2.76 -12.47 10.95
N VAL A 96 4.06 -12.43 10.64
CA VAL A 96 5.06 -13.30 11.28
C VAL A 96 5.19 -12.98 12.77
N ASN A 97 5.42 -11.70 13.12
CA ASN A 97 5.57 -11.32 14.52
C ASN A 97 4.24 -11.43 15.26
N GLY A 98 3.13 -11.04 14.65
CA GLY A 98 1.81 -11.08 15.29
C GLY A 98 1.37 -12.50 15.63
N ILE A 99 1.63 -13.48 14.75
CA ILE A 99 1.37 -14.89 15.04
C ILE A 99 2.29 -15.40 16.15
N ALA A 100 3.59 -15.09 16.09
CA ALA A 100 4.54 -15.50 17.13
C ALA A 100 4.14 -14.96 18.51
N ILE A 101 3.79 -13.68 18.59
CA ILE A 101 3.33 -13.03 19.83
C ILE A 101 2.02 -13.63 20.33
N ALA A 102 1.07 -13.92 19.43
CA ALA A 102 -0.18 -14.57 19.80
C ALA A 102 0.02 -15.99 20.37
N GLN A 103 1.12 -16.66 20.02
CA GLN A 103 1.50 -17.96 20.54
C GLN A 103 2.35 -17.89 21.83
N GLY A 104 2.63 -16.69 22.33
CA GLY A 104 3.44 -16.47 23.54
C GLY A 104 4.95 -16.39 23.29
N TYR A 105 5.38 -16.33 22.02
CA TYR A 105 6.78 -16.07 21.66
C TYR A 105 7.07 -14.57 21.55
N GLY A 106 8.35 -14.21 21.46
CA GLY A 106 8.76 -12.85 21.09
C GLY A 106 8.55 -12.56 19.60
N ALA A 107 8.70 -11.30 19.22
CA ALA A 107 8.81 -10.91 17.81
C ALA A 107 9.99 -11.65 17.14
N VAL A 108 9.80 -12.11 15.89
CA VAL A 108 10.80 -12.90 15.16
C VAL A 108 11.62 -12.00 14.23
N ILE A 109 10.95 -11.14 13.49
CA ILE A 109 11.56 -10.16 12.61
C ILE A 109 11.84 -8.90 13.43
N TRP A 110 13.12 -8.53 13.50
CA TRP A 110 13.60 -7.33 14.18
C TRP A 110 13.09 -7.21 15.63
N PRO A 111 13.42 -8.16 16.52
CA PRO A 111 12.92 -8.19 17.89
C PRO A 111 13.30 -6.95 18.71
N ASP A 112 14.44 -6.32 18.40
CA ASP A 112 14.90 -5.12 19.12
C ASP A 112 14.01 -3.90 18.92
N PHE A 113 13.11 -3.93 17.92
CA PHE A 113 12.13 -2.89 17.68
C PHE A 113 10.75 -3.34 18.16
N ALA A 114 10.52 -3.22 19.48
CA ALA A 114 9.33 -3.72 20.16
C ALA A 114 8.00 -3.28 19.54
N ASP A 115 7.91 -2.02 19.10
CA ASP A 115 6.67 -1.44 18.56
C ASP A 115 6.48 -1.65 17.05
N LEU A 116 7.44 -2.28 16.35
CA LEU A 116 7.36 -2.44 14.90
C LEU A 116 6.09 -3.17 14.45
N THR A 117 5.68 -4.20 15.19
CA THR A 117 4.49 -5.00 14.88
C THR A 117 3.20 -4.22 15.13
N SER A 118 3.11 -3.46 16.23
CA SER A 118 1.94 -2.63 16.54
C SER A 118 1.82 -1.44 15.58
N TRP A 119 2.93 -0.94 15.04
CA TRP A 119 2.95 0.14 14.05
C TRP A 119 2.76 -0.33 12.62
N SER A 120 2.89 -1.63 12.33
CA SER A 120 2.76 -2.17 10.98
C SER A 120 1.45 -1.79 10.25
N PRO A 121 0.27 -1.72 10.91
CA PRO A 121 -0.95 -1.18 10.30
C PRO A 121 -0.78 0.23 9.73
N LEU A 122 -0.05 1.12 10.40
CA LEU A 122 0.22 2.47 9.91
C LEU A 122 0.97 2.44 8.58
N PHE A 123 2.01 1.61 8.49
CA PHE A 123 2.83 1.49 7.28
C PHE A 123 2.06 0.83 6.13
N ILE A 124 1.24 -0.18 6.41
CA ILE A 124 0.35 -0.79 5.41
C ILE A 124 -0.63 0.25 4.87
N MET A 125 -1.26 1.05 5.75
CA MET A 125 -2.16 2.12 5.33
C MET A 125 -1.42 3.24 4.57
N GLY A 126 -0.14 3.46 4.86
CA GLY A 126 0.71 4.40 4.11
C GLY A 126 0.80 4.08 2.62
N GLY A 127 0.94 2.81 2.23
CA GLY A 127 0.94 2.45 0.81
C GLY A 127 -0.44 2.55 0.16
N ILE A 128 -1.51 2.27 0.89
CA ILE A 128 -2.89 2.51 0.42
C ILE A 128 -3.13 3.99 0.17
N PHE A 129 -2.64 4.84 1.07
CA PHE A 129 -2.66 6.28 0.88
C PHE A 129 -1.90 6.71 -0.36
N GLY A 130 -0.69 6.19 -0.56
CA GLY A 130 0.11 6.46 -1.75
C GLY A 130 -0.66 6.13 -3.03
N VAL A 131 -1.28 4.94 -3.10
CA VAL A 131 -2.10 4.53 -4.25
C VAL A 131 -3.34 5.40 -4.42
N ALA A 132 -4.06 5.74 -3.34
CA ALA A 132 -5.21 6.64 -3.41
C ALA A 132 -4.84 8.03 -3.94
N ASN A 133 -3.68 8.55 -3.58
CA ASN A 133 -3.19 9.83 -4.10
C ASN A 133 -2.80 9.73 -5.57
N ILE A 134 -2.11 8.65 -5.98
CA ILE A 134 -1.81 8.39 -7.39
C ILE A 134 -3.11 8.40 -8.20
N LYS A 135 -4.16 7.74 -7.70
CA LYS A 135 -5.45 7.72 -8.40
C LYS A 135 -6.06 9.09 -8.59
N ARG A 136 -5.96 9.97 -7.59
CA ARG A 136 -6.51 11.33 -7.66
C ARG A 136 -5.69 12.24 -8.55
N MET A 137 -4.37 12.12 -8.53
CA MET A 137 -3.46 12.98 -9.30
C MET A 137 -3.37 12.60 -10.77
N TYR A 138 -3.35 11.29 -11.06
CA TYR A 138 -3.02 10.77 -12.38
C TYR A 138 -4.12 9.88 -12.99
N GLY A 139 -5.26 9.75 -12.32
CA GLY A 139 -6.37 8.97 -12.86
C GLY A 139 -6.99 9.64 -14.09
N PRO A 140 -7.50 8.83 -15.04
CA PRO A 140 -8.28 9.33 -16.15
C PRO A 140 -9.57 10.03 -15.69
#